data_AF-A0A956KY90-F1
#
_entry.id   AF-A0A956KY90-F1
#
_cell.length_a   1.000
_cell.length_b   1.000
_cell.length_c   1.000
_cell.angle_alpha   90.00
_cell.angle_beta   90.00
_cell.angle_gamma   90.00
#
_symmetry.space_group_name_H-M   'P 1'
#
loop_
_entity.id
_entity.type
_entity.pdbx_description
1 polymer ?
#
loop_
_entity_poly.entity_id
_entity_poly.type
_entity_poly.pdbx_seq_one_letter_code
_entity_poly.pdbx_strand_id
1 'polypeptide(L)'
;VRNDAVQNLVTAIQIANPAFSRLPVVPEVMIYFGGKLLRGNRAIKDDTSGYTAYRSPNIASLGEAGDRIVIDEGLIRPRPGSERRFHIRTKLESRVMPLFIYPGISLDHVQKQLSLPGLKAVIVHAFGSGNIPTHAELLQAFREARRNRNIVLAIVSQCRRGPVELGIYETSAELLEAGFISGGDLGVEAAQCKLMTLLGEPDITPEEVECEYQRSLAGEQSISQHTTLLADAPWEIVCEEEAARHRLPGRTLKGGWDPMSIDRALLRLRGGQVSVRDRDSAELLVFVNVDQEQNLDENHPNYVGKYKKYNMDKSGLVVFDVTKTVKATASPGARISFTITTKTADASLSARRSELTILVRETSSSGG
;
A
#
# COMPACT_ATOMS: atom_id res chain seq x y z
N VAL A 1 -2.82 31.15 -35.43
CA VAL A 1 -2.74 30.79 -33.99
C VAL A 1 -1.49 29.97 -33.79
N ARG A 2 -0.55 30.38 -32.92
CA ARG A 2 0.60 29.54 -32.54
C ARG A 2 0.10 28.49 -31.54
N ASN A 3 0.21 27.21 -31.87
CA ASN A 3 -0.16 26.11 -31.00
C ASN A 3 0.81 24.94 -31.16
N ASP A 4 0.78 24.02 -30.20
CA ASP A 4 1.60 22.82 -30.12
C ASP A 4 0.90 21.57 -30.68
N ALA A 5 -0.34 21.70 -31.16
CA ALA A 5 -1.19 20.59 -31.57
C ALA A 5 -0.57 19.75 -32.69
N VAL A 6 0.00 20.39 -33.72
CA VAL A 6 0.61 19.68 -34.85
C VAL A 6 1.82 18.86 -34.39
N GLN A 7 2.71 19.46 -33.59
CA GLN A 7 3.89 18.76 -33.09
C GLN A 7 3.49 17.59 -32.17
N ASN A 8 2.55 17.83 -31.26
CA ASN A 8 2.04 16.79 -30.35
C ASN A 8 1.42 15.62 -31.13
N LEU A 9 0.60 15.89 -32.14
CA LEU A 9 -0.05 14.85 -32.94
C LEU A 9 0.95 14.05 -33.78
N VAL A 10 1.87 14.72 -34.49
CA VAL A 10 2.86 14.05 -35.34
C VAL A 10 3.72 13.10 -34.50
N THR A 11 4.23 13.56 -33.37
CA THR A 11 5.08 12.71 -32.51
C THR A 11 4.27 11.60 -31.82
N ALA A 12 3.02 11.84 -31.43
CA ALA A 12 2.17 10.78 -30.89
C ALA A 12 1.94 9.65 -31.91
N ILE A 13 1.74 9.98 -33.20
CA ILE A 13 1.60 8.99 -34.28
C ILE A 13 2.90 8.21 -34.50
N GLN A 14 4.06 8.88 -34.44
CA GLN A 14 5.37 8.21 -34.53
C GLN A 14 5.57 7.20 -33.40
N ILE A 15 5.21 7.57 -32.16
CA ILE A 15 5.27 6.68 -31.00
C ILE A 15 4.28 5.51 -31.14
N ALA A 16 3.07 5.77 -31.65
CA ALA A 16 2.04 4.76 -31.85
C ALA A 16 2.35 3.78 -33.01
N ASN A 17 3.27 4.13 -33.92
CA ASN A 17 3.74 3.25 -34.99
C ASN A 17 5.23 2.91 -34.83
N PRO A 18 5.58 2.07 -33.83
CA PRO A 18 6.97 1.74 -33.51
C PRO A 18 7.70 1.04 -34.66
N ALA A 19 7.00 0.31 -35.52
CA ALA A 19 7.58 -0.33 -36.70
C ALA A 19 8.09 0.68 -37.73
N PHE A 20 7.31 1.73 -38.00
CA PHE A 20 7.71 2.81 -38.91
C PHE A 20 8.81 3.68 -38.30
N SER A 21 8.66 4.06 -37.04
CA SER A 21 9.59 4.98 -36.36
C SER A 21 10.82 4.30 -35.74
N ARG A 22 10.91 2.96 -35.82
CA ARG A 22 11.98 2.15 -35.20
C ARG A 22 12.14 2.41 -33.70
N LEU A 23 11.01 2.52 -33.00
CA LEU A 23 10.94 2.74 -31.57
C LEU A 23 10.54 1.45 -30.84
N PRO A 24 10.87 1.32 -29.54
CA PRO A 24 10.31 0.28 -28.70
C PRO A 24 8.78 0.34 -28.67
N VAL A 25 8.13 -0.82 -28.58
CA VAL A 25 6.67 -0.89 -28.39
C VAL A 25 6.38 -0.59 -26.93
N VAL A 26 5.50 0.37 -26.67
CA VAL A 26 5.01 0.68 -25.32
C VAL A 26 3.58 0.15 -25.16
N PRO A 27 3.36 -1.00 -24.48
CA PRO A 27 2.05 -1.63 -24.34
C PRO A 27 1.23 -1.00 -23.20
N GLU A 28 1.20 0.33 -23.13
CA GLU A 28 0.58 1.09 -22.05
C GLU A 28 -0.30 2.22 -22.58
N VAL A 29 -1.21 2.71 -21.73
CA VAL A 29 -1.90 3.99 -21.99
C VAL A 29 -0.98 5.11 -21.59
N MET A 30 -0.64 5.98 -22.54
CA MET A 30 0.34 7.05 -22.35
C MET A 30 -0.25 8.42 -22.63
N ILE A 31 0.36 9.45 -22.06
CA ILE A 31 0.15 10.85 -22.45
C ILE A 31 1.45 11.35 -23.06
N TYR A 32 1.39 11.78 -24.32
CA TYR A 32 2.49 12.52 -24.94
C TYR A 32 2.15 14.01 -24.96
N PHE A 33 2.99 14.84 -24.36
CA PHE A 33 2.81 16.29 -24.35
C PHE A 33 4.13 17.01 -24.12
N GLY A 34 4.39 18.09 -24.85
CA GLY A 34 5.52 18.98 -24.59
C GLY A 34 6.89 18.28 -24.62
N GLY A 35 7.05 17.30 -25.53
CA GLY A 35 8.28 16.53 -25.67
C GLY A 35 8.45 15.39 -24.65
N LYS A 36 7.49 15.14 -23.76
CA LYS A 36 7.55 14.04 -22.79
C LYS A 36 6.51 12.97 -23.08
N LEU A 37 6.92 11.71 -23.01
CA LEU A 37 6.04 10.54 -23.00
C LEU A 37 5.85 10.07 -21.56
N LEU A 38 4.64 10.17 -21.03
CA LEU A 38 4.30 9.89 -19.64
C LEU A 38 3.41 8.65 -19.56
N ARG A 39 3.60 7.84 -18.50
CA ARG A 39 2.62 6.81 -18.13
C ARG A 39 1.31 7.50 -17.76
N GLY A 40 0.21 7.14 -18.42
CA GLY A 40 -1.04 7.90 -18.34
C GLY A 40 -1.62 8.01 -16.94
N ASN A 41 -1.60 6.92 -16.17
CA ASN A 41 -2.09 6.88 -14.78
C ASN A 41 -1.11 7.47 -13.74
N ARG A 42 -0.01 8.08 -14.19
CA ARG A 42 0.95 8.81 -13.36
C ARG A 42 1.03 10.29 -13.69
N ALA A 43 0.38 10.69 -14.79
CA ALA A 43 0.43 12.04 -15.30
C ALA A 43 -0.62 12.94 -14.64
N ILE A 44 -0.21 14.16 -14.30
CA ILE A 44 -1.09 15.25 -13.84
C ILE A 44 -0.93 16.45 -14.77
N LYS A 45 -1.98 17.26 -14.88
CA LYS A 45 -1.86 18.59 -15.49
C LYS A 45 -1.42 19.58 -14.41
N ASP A 46 -0.15 19.95 -14.46
CA ASP A 46 0.56 20.74 -13.46
C ASP A 46 0.49 22.25 -13.72
N ASP A 47 0.33 22.64 -14.99
CA ASP A 47 0.30 24.02 -15.47
C ASP A 47 -0.91 24.24 -16.39
N THR A 48 -1.60 25.36 -16.21
CA THR A 48 -2.81 25.73 -16.96
C THR A 48 -2.53 26.24 -18.37
N SER A 49 -1.31 26.69 -18.67
CA SER A 49 -0.98 27.46 -19.89
C SER A 49 0.36 27.11 -20.56
N GLY A 50 1.30 26.52 -19.83
CA GLY A 50 2.63 26.20 -20.34
C GLY A 50 2.66 25.09 -21.38
N TYR A 51 3.65 25.15 -22.29
CA TYR A 51 3.92 24.09 -23.28
C TYR A 51 4.44 22.77 -22.67
N THR A 52 4.70 22.75 -21.36
CA THR A 52 5.05 21.57 -20.57
C THR A 52 4.04 21.35 -19.44
N ALA A 53 2.75 21.34 -19.82
CA ALA A 53 1.63 21.30 -18.87
C ALA A 53 1.46 20.00 -18.10
N TYR A 54 1.94 18.88 -18.64
CA TYR A 54 1.80 17.57 -17.99
C TYR A 54 3.10 17.13 -17.33
N ARG A 55 3.00 16.54 -16.14
CA ARG A 55 4.13 15.99 -15.38
C ARG A 55 3.77 14.63 -14.78
N SER A 56 4.81 13.84 -14.49
CA SER A 56 4.71 12.60 -13.72
C SER A 56 5.56 12.74 -12.45
N PRO A 57 4.97 13.10 -11.29
CA PRO A 57 5.74 13.48 -10.11
C PRO A 57 6.51 12.33 -9.43
N ASN A 58 5.98 11.10 -9.53
CA ASN A 58 6.46 9.94 -8.76
C ASN A 58 7.18 8.87 -9.59
N ILE A 59 7.23 9.03 -10.92
CA ILE A 59 8.02 8.20 -11.83
C ILE A 59 8.54 9.05 -12.98
N ALA A 60 9.73 8.73 -13.49
CA ALA A 60 10.29 9.38 -14.67
C ALA A 60 9.38 9.23 -15.91
N SER A 61 9.55 10.11 -16.90
CA SER A 61 8.91 9.95 -18.20
C SER A 61 9.40 8.65 -18.86
N LEU A 62 8.49 7.93 -19.53
CA LEU A 62 8.81 6.74 -20.31
C LEU A 62 9.72 7.06 -21.51
N GLY A 63 9.73 8.32 -21.96
CA GLY A 63 10.57 8.75 -23.04
C GLY A 63 10.53 10.27 -23.26
N GLU A 64 11.43 10.73 -24.11
CA GLU A 64 11.59 12.14 -24.46
C GLU A 64 11.73 12.29 -25.97
N ALA A 65 11.15 13.35 -26.52
CA ALA A 65 11.21 13.72 -27.93
C ALA A 65 11.91 15.07 -28.06
N GLY A 66 13.17 15.01 -28.49
CA GLY A 66 13.98 16.16 -28.88
C GLY A 66 14.27 16.14 -30.38
N ASP A 67 15.55 16.17 -30.75
CA ASP A 67 16.01 15.89 -32.12
C ASP A 67 15.68 14.44 -32.55
N ARG A 68 15.66 13.52 -31.58
CA ARG A 68 15.21 12.14 -31.72
C ARG A 68 14.21 11.79 -30.62
N ILE A 69 13.44 10.74 -30.85
CA ILE A 69 12.57 10.13 -29.84
C ILE A 69 13.37 9.02 -29.16
N VAL A 70 13.51 9.12 -27.85
CA VAL A 70 14.18 8.12 -27.00
C VAL A 70 13.16 7.61 -26.00
N ILE A 71 12.98 6.28 -25.94
CA ILE A 71 12.09 5.62 -24.99
C ILE A 71 12.94 4.75 -24.08
N ASP A 72 12.73 4.87 -22.77
CA ASP A 72 13.41 4.06 -21.76
C ASP A 72 12.64 2.75 -21.54
N GLU A 73 13.12 1.68 -22.17
CA GLU A 73 12.55 0.34 -22.05
C GLU A 73 12.58 -0.18 -20.60
N GLY A 74 13.54 0.29 -19.80
CA GLY A 74 13.66 -0.04 -18.40
C GLY A 74 12.57 0.57 -17.53
N LEU A 75 11.71 1.45 -18.05
CA LEU A 75 10.54 2.01 -17.36
C LEU A 75 9.20 1.43 -17.86
N ILE A 76 9.21 0.75 -19.00
CA ILE A 76 8.01 0.20 -19.63
C ILE A 76 7.55 -1.07 -18.89
N ARG A 77 6.24 -1.27 -18.79
CA ARG A 77 5.67 -2.54 -18.30
C ARG A 77 5.83 -3.65 -19.35
N PRO A 78 6.16 -4.87 -18.93
CA PRO A 78 6.26 -5.98 -19.85
C PRO A 78 4.93 -6.20 -20.57
N ARG A 79 5.00 -6.62 -21.84
CA ARG A 79 3.81 -7.02 -22.57
C ARG A 79 3.12 -8.17 -21.82
N PRO A 80 1.79 -8.15 -21.68
CA PRO A 80 1.07 -9.32 -21.19
C PRO A 80 1.44 -10.56 -22.03
N GLY A 81 1.54 -11.72 -21.38
CA GLY A 81 1.78 -12.98 -22.07
C GLY A 81 0.67 -13.29 -23.07
N SER A 82 0.98 -14.11 -24.07
CA SER A 82 0.08 -14.45 -25.19
C SER A 82 -1.27 -15.03 -24.77
N GLU A 83 -1.35 -15.60 -23.57
CA GLU A 83 -2.55 -16.14 -22.94
C GLU A 83 -3.52 -15.06 -22.45
N ARG A 84 -3.04 -13.84 -22.17
CA ARG A 84 -3.90 -12.72 -21.77
C ARG A 84 -4.47 -12.02 -23.00
N ARG A 85 -5.79 -12.17 -23.19
CA ARG A 85 -6.55 -11.41 -24.19
C ARG A 85 -6.82 -9.99 -23.71
N PHE A 86 -6.84 -9.05 -24.64
CA PHE A 86 -7.31 -7.69 -24.38
C PHE A 86 -8.74 -7.73 -23.85
N HIS A 87 -9.00 -7.01 -22.77
CA HIS A 87 -10.29 -6.91 -22.12
C HIS A 87 -10.55 -5.47 -21.66
N ILE A 88 -11.82 -5.07 -21.70
CA ILE A 88 -12.27 -3.73 -21.31
C ILE A 88 -13.18 -3.80 -20.09
N ARG A 89 -12.90 -2.97 -19.08
CA ARG A 89 -13.82 -2.73 -17.96
C ARG A 89 -14.68 -1.52 -18.28
N THR A 90 -15.97 -1.74 -18.49
CA THR A 90 -16.92 -0.68 -18.90
C THR A 90 -17.81 -0.18 -17.77
N LYS A 91 -17.91 -0.92 -16.66
CA LYS A 91 -18.67 -0.50 -15.48
C LYS A 91 -17.75 0.26 -14.54
N LEU A 92 -18.17 1.46 -14.14
CA LEU A 92 -17.48 2.32 -13.18
C LEU A 92 -18.46 2.70 -12.08
N GLU A 93 -18.02 2.61 -10.83
CA GLU A 93 -18.78 3.09 -9.67
C GLU A 93 -18.43 4.56 -9.40
N SER A 94 -19.40 5.47 -9.56
CA SER A 94 -19.17 6.91 -9.40
C SER A 94 -19.33 7.41 -7.96
N ARG A 95 -19.85 6.60 -7.03
CA ARG A 95 -20.06 6.95 -5.61
C ARG A 95 -18.76 6.83 -4.79
N VAL A 96 -17.69 7.39 -5.34
CA VAL A 96 -16.35 7.50 -4.76
C VAL A 96 -16.06 8.98 -4.56
N MET A 97 -15.90 9.41 -3.31
CA MET A 97 -15.82 10.83 -2.95
C MET A 97 -14.42 11.21 -2.47
N PRO A 98 -13.77 12.24 -3.06
CA PRO A 98 -12.60 12.85 -2.46
C PRO A 98 -13.00 13.71 -1.25
N LEU A 99 -12.29 13.54 -0.13
CA LEU A 99 -12.44 14.34 1.08
C LEU A 99 -11.12 15.05 1.37
N PHE A 100 -11.12 16.37 1.27
CA PHE A 100 -9.92 17.18 1.49
C PHE A 100 -9.76 17.56 2.95
N ILE A 101 -8.64 17.20 3.57
CA ILE A 101 -8.30 17.62 4.93
C ILE A 101 -7.65 19.00 4.86
N TYR A 102 -8.12 19.93 5.67
CA TYR A 102 -7.55 21.28 5.77
C TYR A 102 -7.53 21.73 7.22
N PRO A 103 -6.65 22.68 7.61
CA PRO A 103 -6.66 23.21 8.95
C PRO A 103 -8.04 23.82 9.27
N GLY A 104 -8.69 23.32 10.32
CA GLY A 104 -10.02 23.77 10.73
C GLY A 104 -11.20 23.00 10.11
N ILE A 105 -10.97 21.89 9.40
CA ILE A 105 -12.08 21.02 8.97
C ILE A 105 -12.92 20.58 10.17
N SER A 106 -14.25 20.80 10.11
CA SER A 106 -15.14 20.45 11.21
C SER A 106 -15.58 19.00 11.15
N LEU A 107 -15.78 18.40 12.32
CA LEU A 107 -16.32 17.04 12.44
C LEU A 107 -17.70 16.92 11.77
N ASP A 108 -18.57 17.90 11.98
CA ASP A 108 -19.91 17.95 11.37
C ASP A 108 -19.86 17.88 9.83
N HIS A 109 -18.92 18.60 9.21
CA HIS A 109 -18.74 18.55 7.76
C HIS A 109 -18.32 17.14 7.30
N VAL A 110 -17.35 16.53 7.99
CA VAL A 110 -16.92 15.15 7.68
C VAL A 110 -18.06 14.16 7.86
N GLN A 111 -18.81 14.25 8.97
CA GLN A 111 -19.95 13.37 9.24
C GLN A 111 -21.03 13.49 8.15
N LYS A 112 -21.38 14.71 7.73
CA LYS A 112 -22.34 14.94 6.65
C LYS A 112 -21.87 14.34 5.33
N GLN A 113 -20.60 14.53 4.96
CA GLN A 113 -20.03 13.92 3.76
C GLN A 113 -20.02 12.39 3.84
N LEU A 114 -19.63 11.82 4.99
CA LEU A 114 -19.67 10.37 5.21
C LEU A 114 -21.11 9.85 5.18
N SER A 115 -22.13 10.66 5.50
CA SER A 115 -23.54 10.28 5.50
C SER A 115 -24.20 10.19 4.12
N LEU A 116 -23.50 10.56 3.04
CA LEU A 116 -24.06 10.58 1.69
C LEU A 116 -24.66 9.21 1.30
N PRO A 117 -25.92 9.18 0.81
CA PRO A 117 -26.59 7.92 0.45
C PRO A 117 -25.83 7.15 -0.63
N GLY A 118 -25.57 5.87 -0.35
CA GLY A 118 -24.93 4.97 -1.31
C GLY A 118 -23.43 5.18 -1.50
N LEU A 119 -22.78 6.07 -0.73
CA LEU A 119 -21.33 6.26 -0.74
C LEU A 119 -20.60 4.91 -0.60
N LYS A 120 -19.67 4.63 -1.52
CA LYS A 120 -18.92 3.35 -1.58
C LYS A 120 -17.48 3.48 -1.13
N ALA A 121 -16.85 4.62 -1.41
CA ALA A 121 -15.49 4.87 -0.97
C ALA A 121 -15.23 6.36 -0.74
N VAL A 122 -14.27 6.62 0.14
CA VAL A 122 -13.73 7.96 0.39
C VAL A 122 -12.24 7.95 0.16
N ILE A 123 -11.77 8.92 -0.62
CA ILE A 123 -10.34 9.19 -0.81
C ILE A 123 -10.01 10.40 0.05
N VAL A 124 -9.36 10.16 1.19
CA VAL A 124 -8.94 11.21 2.10
C VAL A 124 -7.61 11.79 1.62
N HIS A 125 -7.62 13.07 1.25
CA HIS A 125 -6.42 13.82 0.93
C HIS A 125 -5.80 14.36 2.20
N ALA A 126 -4.72 13.74 2.63
CA ALA A 126 -4.05 14.00 3.89
C ALA A 126 -2.78 14.83 3.72
N PHE A 127 -2.31 15.43 4.81
CA PHE A 127 -1.07 16.20 4.80
C PHE A 127 0.16 15.29 4.73
N GLY A 128 1.20 15.73 4.00
CA GLY A 128 2.50 15.08 3.98
C GLY A 128 2.42 13.58 3.67
N SER A 129 3.03 12.75 4.50
CA SER A 129 3.05 11.29 4.36
C SER A 129 1.75 10.56 4.76
N GLY A 130 0.62 11.28 4.85
CA GLY A 130 -0.69 10.69 5.15
C GLY A 130 -1.25 11.04 6.53
N ASN A 131 -0.97 12.24 7.04
CA ASN A 131 -1.46 12.68 8.35
C ASN A 131 -2.79 13.42 8.26
N ILE A 132 -3.72 13.07 9.15
CA ILE A 132 -4.99 13.79 9.37
C ILE A 132 -5.13 14.08 10.87
N PRO A 133 -6.01 15.01 11.29
CA PRO A 133 -6.35 15.14 12.70
C PRO A 133 -6.84 13.80 13.27
N THR A 134 -6.26 13.35 14.38
CA THR A 134 -6.55 12.04 14.99
C THR A 134 -7.36 12.14 16.28
N HIS A 135 -8.11 13.23 16.48
CA HIS A 135 -9.01 13.32 17.63
C HIS A 135 -10.08 12.22 17.56
N ALA A 136 -10.46 11.70 18.73
CA ALA A 136 -11.19 10.44 18.85
C ALA A 136 -12.51 10.41 18.06
N GLU A 137 -13.26 11.52 18.09
CA GLU A 137 -14.57 11.62 17.43
C GLU A 137 -14.47 11.54 15.89
N LEU A 138 -13.44 12.13 15.29
CA LEU A 138 -13.22 12.05 13.85
C LEU A 138 -12.83 10.64 13.42
N LEU A 139 -11.89 10.01 14.13
CA LEU A 139 -11.54 8.62 13.85
C LEU A 139 -12.73 7.68 14.06
N GLN A 140 -13.59 7.97 15.04
CA GLN A 140 -14.80 7.21 15.27
C GLN A 140 -15.80 7.34 14.10
N ALA A 141 -15.99 8.54 13.56
CA ALA A 141 -16.83 8.74 12.38
C ALA A 141 -16.36 7.90 11.17
N PHE A 142 -15.05 7.83 10.93
CA PHE A 142 -14.48 6.97 9.89
C PHE A 142 -14.66 5.49 10.20
N ARG A 143 -14.42 5.04 11.44
CA ARG A 143 -14.65 3.65 11.85
C ARG A 143 -16.09 3.22 11.62
N GLU A 144 -17.05 4.07 11.95
CA GLU A 144 -18.47 3.81 11.75
C GLU A 144 -18.84 3.76 10.27
N ALA A 145 -18.28 4.66 9.45
CA ALA A 145 -18.44 4.61 8.00
C ALA A 145 -17.93 3.27 7.41
N ARG A 146 -16.75 2.81 7.85
CA ARG A 146 -16.19 1.53 7.39
C ARG A 146 -16.96 0.32 7.91
N ARG A 147 -17.24 0.26 9.22
CA ARG A 147 -17.85 -0.93 9.87
C ARG A 147 -19.32 -1.08 9.55
N ASN A 148 -20.09 0.01 9.60
CA ASN A 148 -21.54 -0.07 9.52
C ASN A 148 -22.05 -0.01 8.08
N ARG A 149 -21.23 0.54 7.16
CA ARG A 149 -21.64 0.84 5.78
C ARG A 149 -20.67 0.35 4.72
N ASN A 150 -19.59 -0.33 5.12
CA ASN A 150 -18.59 -0.91 4.21
C ASN A 150 -17.99 0.12 3.24
N ILE A 151 -17.84 1.38 3.70
CA ILE A 151 -17.18 2.42 2.92
C ILE A 151 -15.68 2.15 2.94
N VAL A 152 -15.07 2.00 1.76
CA VAL A 152 -13.61 1.87 1.62
C VAL A 152 -12.96 3.22 1.91
N LEU A 153 -11.97 3.22 2.81
CA LEU A 153 -11.28 4.44 3.25
C LEU A 153 -9.85 4.44 2.71
N ALA A 154 -9.63 5.07 1.56
CA ALA A 154 -8.30 5.25 0.99
C ALA A 154 -7.70 6.57 1.46
N ILE A 155 -6.39 6.61 1.69
CA ILE A 155 -5.65 7.83 1.99
C ILE A 155 -4.61 8.11 0.91
N VAL A 156 -4.56 9.36 0.44
CA VAL A 156 -3.57 9.87 -0.52
C VAL A 156 -2.98 11.16 0.01
N SER A 157 -1.80 11.52 -0.48
CA SER A 157 -1.15 12.78 -0.09
C SER A 157 -1.72 13.96 -0.88
N GLN A 158 -1.81 15.12 -0.21
CA GLN A 158 -1.97 16.41 -0.89
C GLN A 158 -0.68 16.85 -1.61
N CYS A 159 0.47 16.33 -1.18
CA CYS A 159 1.75 16.59 -1.84
C CYS A 159 1.77 15.88 -3.19
N ARG A 160 2.28 16.59 -4.21
CA ARG A 160 2.41 16.03 -5.57
C ARG A 160 3.40 14.86 -5.63
N ARG A 161 4.40 14.84 -4.74
CA ARG A 161 5.46 13.83 -4.71
C ARG A 161 5.57 13.17 -3.34
N GLY A 162 5.82 11.86 -3.35
CA GLY A 162 6.05 11.05 -2.17
C GLY A 162 4.86 10.16 -1.79
N PRO A 163 5.11 8.98 -1.18
CA PRO A 163 4.06 8.05 -0.81
C PRO A 163 3.40 8.40 0.53
N VAL A 164 2.18 7.89 0.73
CA VAL A 164 1.58 7.76 2.04
C VAL A 164 2.13 6.52 2.77
N GLU A 165 2.58 6.72 4.01
CA GLU A 165 3.24 5.70 4.85
C GLU A 165 2.35 5.29 6.04
N LEU A 166 1.37 4.43 5.78
CA LEU A 166 0.49 3.88 6.83
C LEU A 166 1.14 2.73 7.60
N GLY A 167 1.06 2.81 8.94
CA GLY A 167 1.52 1.77 9.85
C GLY A 167 3.03 1.60 9.93
N ILE A 168 3.79 2.64 9.58
CA ILE A 168 5.25 2.73 9.77
C ILE A 168 5.58 3.58 11.01
N TYR A 169 4.76 4.59 11.30
CA TYR A 169 4.92 5.49 12.45
C TYR A 169 3.68 5.47 13.35
N GLU A 170 3.83 5.92 14.60
CA GLU A 170 2.78 5.89 15.61
C GLU A 170 1.51 6.66 15.20
N THR A 171 1.65 7.81 14.55
CA THR A 171 0.50 8.61 14.07
C THR A 171 -0.32 7.89 13.00
N SER A 172 0.32 7.09 12.14
CA SER A 172 -0.35 6.37 11.07
C SER A 172 -0.89 5.00 11.50
N ALA A 173 -0.55 4.53 12.70
CA ALA A 173 -1.11 3.32 13.31
C ALA A 173 -2.61 3.48 13.62
N GLU A 174 -3.03 4.62 14.14
CA GLU A 174 -4.44 4.87 14.47
C GLU A 174 -5.34 4.89 13.24
N LEU A 175 -4.81 5.39 12.12
CA LEU A 175 -5.50 5.39 10.82
C LEU A 175 -5.64 3.98 10.29
N LEU A 176 -4.57 3.18 10.34
CA LEU A 176 -4.67 1.77 10.00
C LEU A 176 -5.74 1.11 10.88
N GLU A 177 -5.74 1.33 12.22
CA GLU A 177 -6.75 0.79 13.16
C GLU A 177 -8.18 1.28 12.88
N ALA A 178 -8.33 2.48 12.33
CA ALA A 178 -9.61 3.00 11.88
C ALA A 178 -10.11 2.35 10.57
N GLY A 179 -9.27 1.58 9.87
CA GLY A 179 -9.62 0.87 8.64
C GLY A 179 -9.15 1.56 7.36
N PHE A 180 -8.21 2.50 7.45
CA PHE A 180 -7.65 3.14 6.26
C PHE A 180 -6.68 2.22 5.52
N ILE A 181 -6.70 2.33 4.18
CA ILE A 181 -5.73 1.71 3.27
C ILE A 181 -4.86 2.77 2.62
N SER A 182 -3.58 2.47 2.38
CA SER A 182 -2.66 3.43 1.77
C SER A 182 -2.85 3.46 0.25
N GLY A 183 -2.94 4.66 -0.32
CA GLY A 183 -2.81 4.88 -1.76
C GLY A 183 -1.37 4.94 -2.24
N GLY A 184 -0.38 4.74 -1.37
CA GLY A 184 1.03 4.84 -1.74
C GLY A 184 1.33 6.20 -2.38
N ASP A 185 1.92 6.18 -3.56
CA ASP A 185 2.28 7.36 -4.36
C ASP A 185 1.31 7.63 -5.53
N LEU A 186 0.06 7.18 -5.41
CA LEU A 186 -1.02 7.53 -6.33
C LEU A 186 -1.27 9.04 -6.35
N GLY A 187 -1.44 9.61 -7.54
CA GLY A 187 -2.12 10.89 -7.71
C GLY A 187 -3.62 10.74 -7.44
N VAL A 188 -4.30 11.83 -7.10
CA VAL A 188 -5.75 11.80 -6.80
C VAL A 188 -6.55 11.25 -7.98
N GLU A 189 -6.22 11.65 -9.21
CA GLU A 189 -6.94 11.23 -10.41
C GLU A 189 -6.80 9.72 -10.62
N ALA A 190 -5.60 9.18 -10.38
CA ALA A 190 -5.33 7.75 -10.47
C ALA A 190 -6.04 6.98 -9.34
N ALA A 191 -6.01 7.48 -8.11
CA ALA A 191 -6.72 6.92 -6.97
C ALA A 191 -8.24 6.85 -7.21
N GLN A 192 -8.83 7.94 -7.72
CA GLN A 192 -10.23 8.02 -8.09
C GLN A 192 -10.58 6.99 -9.17
N CYS A 193 -9.88 7.01 -10.31
CA CYS A 193 -10.13 6.08 -11.40
C CYS A 193 -9.96 4.62 -10.97
N LYS A 194 -8.95 4.33 -10.13
CA LYS A 194 -8.69 2.99 -9.62
C LYS A 194 -9.84 2.47 -8.75
N LEU A 195 -10.32 3.27 -7.80
CA LEU A 195 -11.47 2.88 -6.97
C LEU A 195 -12.75 2.75 -7.79
N MET A 196 -13.03 3.70 -8.70
CA MET A 196 -14.19 3.62 -9.59
C MET A 196 -14.17 2.34 -10.43
N THR A 197 -12.99 1.94 -10.91
CA THR A 197 -12.81 0.72 -11.71
C THR A 197 -12.97 -0.53 -10.86
N LEU A 198 -12.32 -0.60 -9.69
CA LEU A 198 -12.39 -1.75 -8.80
C LEU A 198 -13.82 -1.97 -8.29
N LEU A 199 -14.48 -0.93 -7.79
CA LEU A 199 -15.86 -1.01 -7.30
C LEU A 199 -16.91 -1.24 -8.40
N GLY A 200 -16.54 -1.05 -9.66
CA GLY A 200 -17.38 -1.39 -10.81
C GLY A 200 -17.35 -2.88 -11.18
N GLU A 201 -16.42 -3.65 -10.63
CA GLU A 201 -16.30 -5.08 -10.87
C GLU A 201 -17.49 -5.83 -10.21
N PRO A 202 -18.15 -6.76 -10.91
CA PRO A 202 -19.25 -7.53 -10.35
C PRO A 202 -18.79 -8.34 -9.13
N ASP A 203 -19.63 -8.40 -8.10
CA ASP A 203 -19.47 -9.26 -6.91
C ASP A 203 -18.19 -9.03 -6.08
N ILE A 204 -17.42 -7.97 -6.37
CA ILE A 204 -16.23 -7.63 -5.59
C ILE A 204 -16.61 -7.14 -4.20
N THR A 205 -15.95 -7.70 -3.19
CA THR A 205 -16.14 -7.28 -1.80
C THR A 205 -15.32 -6.03 -1.47
N PRO A 206 -15.73 -5.21 -0.49
CA PRO A 206 -14.93 -4.09 0.00
C PRO A 206 -13.51 -4.51 0.41
N GLU A 207 -13.36 -5.68 1.02
CA GLU A 207 -12.07 -6.25 1.45
C GLU A 207 -11.18 -6.62 0.25
N GLU A 208 -11.77 -7.13 -0.84
CA GLU A 208 -11.05 -7.37 -2.09
C GLU A 208 -10.65 -6.05 -2.76
N VAL A 209 -11.54 -5.04 -2.76
CA VAL A 209 -11.19 -3.69 -3.24
C VAL A 209 -10.02 -3.14 -2.44
N GLU A 210 -10.04 -3.25 -1.11
CA GLU A 210 -8.93 -2.82 -0.23
C GLU A 210 -7.62 -3.54 -0.53
N CYS A 211 -7.69 -4.83 -0.88
CA CYS A 211 -6.53 -5.62 -1.23
C CYS A 211 -5.96 -5.24 -2.61
N GLU A 212 -6.81 -5.15 -3.64
CA GLU A 212 -6.41 -4.83 -5.01
C GLU A 212 -6.04 -3.35 -5.17
N TYR A 213 -6.67 -2.44 -4.40
CA TYR A 213 -6.32 -1.02 -4.39
C TYR A 213 -4.88 -0.79 -3.93
N GLN A 214 -4.37 -1.62 -3.02
CA GLN A 214 -2.99 -1.53 -2.54
C GLN A 214 -1.98 -2.29 -3.41
N ARG A 215 -2.40 -2.83 -4.58
CA ARG A 215 -1.51 -3.45 -5.58
C ARG A 215 -1.53 -2.68 -6.88
N SER A 216 -0.39 -2.58 -7.54
CA SER A 216 -0.28 -1.99 -8.87
C SER A 216 -1.00 -2.85 -9.91
N LEU A 217 -2.01 -2.27 -10.57
CA LEU A 217 -2.78 -2.94 -11.62
C LEU A 217 -2.23 -2.64 -13.01
N ALA A 218 -1.77 -1.40 -13.21
CA ALA A 218 -1.33 -0.84 -14.47
C ALA A 218 -0.11 0.11 -14.31
N GLY A 219 0.67 -0.03 -13.23
CA GLY A 219 1.87 0.77 -12.98
C GLY A 219 1.61 2.15 -12.38
N GLU A 220 0.40 2.38 -11.84
CA GLU A 220 -0.07 3.62 -11.23
C GLU A 220 0.54 3.94 -9.85
N GLN A 221 1.18 2.94 -9.22
CA GLN A 221 1.87 3.08 -7.93
C GLN A 221 3.19 2.31 -7.95
N SER A 222 4.14 2.72 -7.12
CA SER A 222 5.52 2.20 -7.15
C SER A 222 5.75 1.02 -6.22
N ILE A 223 4.87 0.82 -5.24
CA ILE A 223 4.90 -0.28 -4.29
C ILE A 223 3.56 -1.02 -4.35
N SER A 224 3.61 -2.34 -4.42
CA SER A 224 2.46 -3.22 -4.19
C SER A 224 2.52 -3.80 -2.78
N GLN A 225 1.39 -3.79 -2.07
CA GLN A 225 1.25 -4.36 -0.73
C GLN A 225 0.50 -5.70 -0.81
N HIS A 226 1.13 -6.74 -0.26
CA HIS A 226 0.56 -8.08 -0.12
C HIS A 226 0.40 -8.40 1.36
N THR A 227 -0.85 -8.39 1.83
CA THR A 227 -1.17 -8.70 3.23
C THR A 227 -1.73 -10.11 3.36
N THR A 228 -1.14 -10.90 4.26
CA THR A 228 -1.60 -12.24 4.64
C THR A 228 -2.06 -12.22 6.08
N LEU A 229 -3.34 -12.50 6.31
CA LEU A 229 -3.94 -12.63 7.63
C LEU A 229 -3.47 -13.93 8.29
N LEU A 230 -2.67 -13.83 9.36
CA LEU A 230 -2.15 -14.98 10.10
C LEU A 230 -3.18 -15.47 11.11
N ALA A 231 -3.62 -14.58 12.01
CA ALA A 231 -4.62 -14.86 13.04
C ALA A 231 -5.67 -13.74 13.07
N ASP A 232 -6.94 -14.13 13.19
CA ASP A 232 -8.09 -13.20 13.26
C ASP A 232 -8.88 -13.36 14.57
N ALA A 233 -8.22 -13.90 15.59
CA ALA A 233 -8.77 -14.07 16.92
C ALA A 233 -7.82 -13.43 17.95
N PRO A 234 -8.35 -12.84 19.04
CA PRO A 234 -7.53 -12.30 20.11
C PRO A 234 -6.64 -13.36 20.74
N TRP A 235 -5.43 -12.97 21.13
CA TRP A 235 -4.50 -13.79 21.88
C TRP A 235 -3.64 -12.93 22.80
N GLU A 236 -3.07 -13.55 23.82
CA GLU A 236 -2.20 -12.92 24.80
C GLU A 236 -1.09 -13.89 25.23
N ILE A 237 0.09 -13.34 25.51
CA ILE A 237 1.14 -13.98 26.29
C ILE A 237 1.35 -13.17 27.56
N VAL A 238 1.50 -13.87 28.68
CA VAL A 238 1.89 -13.30 29.97
C VAL A 238 3.10 -14.09 30.45
N CYS A 239 4.22 -13.39 30.65
CA CYS A 239 5.45 -13.94 31.17
C CYS A 239 5.55 -13.54 32.64
N GLU A 240 5.30 -14.49 33.54
CA GLU A 240 5.47 -14.29 34.98
C GLU A 240 6.94 -14.56 35.34
N GLU A 241 7.34 -15.84 35.44
CA GLU A 241 8.72 -16.25 35.76
C GLU A 241 9.41 -17.00 34.62
N GLU A 242 8.68 -17.84 33.87
CA GLU A 242 9.20 -18.61 32.74
C GLU A 242 8.86 -17.96 31.39
N ALA A 243 9.67 -18.28 30.36
CA ALA A 243 9.50 -17.73 29.03
C ALA A 243 8.11 -18.06 28.44
N ALA A 244 7.32 -17.02 28.19
CA ALA A 244 6.00 -17.16 27.56
C ALA A 244 6.10 -17.01 26.03
N ARG A 245 5.27 -17.76 25.30
CA ARG A 245 5.28 -17.76 23.83
C ARG A 245 3.89 -17.87 23.22
N HIS A 246 3.74 -17.32 22.02
CA HIS A 246 2.57 -17.51 21.17
C HIS A 246 2.99 -17.81 19.74
N ARG A 247 2.36 -18.83 19.15
CA ARG A 247 2.57 -19.22 17.77
C ARG A 247 1.41 -18.71 16.90
N LEU A 248 1.74 -17.81 15.98
CA LEU A 248 0.86 -17.42 14.89
C LEU A 248 0.82 -18.54 13.85
N PRO A 249 -0.37 -19.01 13.44
CA PRO A 249 -0.50 -20.21 12.61
C PRO A 249 0.07 -20.00 11.22
N GLY A 250 0.54 -21.09 10.61
CA GLY A 250 1.07 -21.08 9.26
C GLY A 250 0.03 -20.71 8.21
N ARG A 251 0.35 -19.76 7.33
CA ARG A 251 -0.50 -19.36 6.19
C ARG A 251 0.28 -19.37 4.89
N THR A 252 -0.41 -19.72 3.82
CA THR A 252 0.12 -19.66 2.46
C THR A 252 0.18 -18.22 2.00
N LEU A 253 1.36 -17.79 1.54
CA LEU A 253 1.55 -16.47 0.97
C LEU A 253 0.95 -16.41 -0.43
N LYS A 254 0.01 -15.48 -0.64
CA LYS A 254 -0.54 -15.20 -1.97
C LYS A 254 0.59 -14.80 -2.92
N GLY A 255 0.51 -15.20 -4.18
CA GLY A 255 1.51 -14.85 -5.19
C GLY A 255 1.37 -13.44 -5.78
N GLY A 256 2.03 -13.22 -6.91
CA GLY A 256 2.02 -11.93 -7.62
C GLY A 256 3.13 -10.97 -7.22
N TRP A 257 4.21 -11.49 -6.63
CA TRP A 257 5.40 -10.71 -6.27
C TRP A 257 6.67 -11.57 -6.36
N ASP A 258 7.80 -10.91 -6.50
CA ASP A 258 9.14 -11.51 -6.55
C ASP A 258 9.89 -11.23 -5.24
N PRO A 259 10.43 -12.26 -4.56
CA PRO A 259 11.25 -12.09 -3.36
C PRO A 259 12.39 -11.06 -3.50
N MET A 260 13.01 -10.95 -4.68
CA MET A 260 14.10 -10.00 -4.93
C MET A 260 13.60 -8.55 -4.98
N SER A 261 12.31 -8.36 -5.25
CA SER A 261 11.66 -7.06 -5.33
C SER A 261 11.03 -6.62 -4.00
N ILE A 262 11.13 -7.42 -2.93
CA ILE A 262 10.63 -7.02 -1.60
C ILE A 262 11.36 -5.75 -1.16
N ASP A 263 10.60 -4.71 -0.85
CA ASP A 263 11.11 -3.52 -0.17
C ASP A 263 11.20 -3.77 1.34
N ARG A 264 10.05 -4.10 1.94
CA ARG A 264 9.89 -4.38 3.37
C ARG A 264 8.92 -5.53 3.61
N ALA A 265 9.09 -6.24 4.70
CA ALA A 265 8.10 -7.16 5.24
C ALA A 265 7.88 -6.88 6.72
N LEU A 266 6.63 -6.64 7.09
CA LEU A 266 6.22 -6.23 8.43
C LEU A 266 5.24 -7.23 9.01
N LEU A 267 5.59 -7.84 10.14
CA LEU A 267 4.63 -8.56 10.98
C LEU A 267 3.91 -7.53 11.85
N ARG A 268 2.61 -7.37 11.64
CA ARG A 268 1.76 -6.37 12.26
C ARG A 268 0.76 -7.04 13.20
N LEU A 269 0.73 -6.57 14.44
CA LEU A 269 -0.21 -6.98 15.47
C LEU A 269 -1.19 -5.83 15.72
N ARG A 270 -2.41 -6.03 15.25
CA ARG A 270 -3.53 -5.08 15.24
C ARG A 270 -4.29 -5.15 16.55
N GLY A 271 -4.66 -4.00 17.11
CA GLY A 271 -5.15 -3.91 18.48
C GLY A 271 -4.15 -4.52 19.49
N GLY A 272 -2.86 -4.37 19.21
CA GLY A 272 -1.78 -4.89 20.05
C GLY A 272 -1.58 -4.05 21.31
N GLN A 273 -1.23 -4.70 22.40
CA GLN A 273 -0.96 -4.07 23.69
C GLN A 273 0.33 -4.67 24.27
N VAL A 274 1.22 -3.82 24.77
CA VAL A 274 2.41 -4.23 25.52
C VAL A 274 2.34 -3.61 26.90
N SER A 275 2.53 -4.44 27.92
CA SER A 275 2.57 -4.01 29.31
C SER A 275 3.62 -4.80 30.07
N VAL A 276 4.45 -4.12 30.84
CA VAL A 276 5.52 -4.67 31.66
C VAL A 276 5.46 -4.01 33.02
N ARG A 277 5.43 -4.83 34.07
CA ARG A 277 5.48 -4.35 35.45
C ARG A 277 6.90 -3.89 35.78
N ASP A 278 7.01 -2.77 36.49
CA ASP A 278 8.27 -2.26 37.06
C ASP A 278 9.42 -1.98 36.06
N ARG A 279 9.15 -1.99 34.75
CA ARG A 279 10.09 -1.65 33.67
C ARG A 279 9.38 -0.87 32.56
N ASP A 280 10.16 -0.14 31.76
CA ASP A 280 9.62 0.65 30.65
C ASP A 280 9.34 -0.17 29.38
N SER A 281 9.89 -1.39 29.27
CA SER A 281 9.85 -2.15 28.02
C SER A 281 9.99 -3.66 28.18
N ALA A 282 9.37 -4.40 27.27
CA ALA A 282 9.54 -5.83 27.04
C ALA A 282 10.58 -6.09 25.94
N GLU A 283 11.40 -7.11 26.14
CA GLU A 283 12.19 -7.73 25.06
C GLU A 283 11.41 -8.90 24.47
N LEU A 284 11.13 -8.81 23.17
CA LEU A 284 10.39 -9.80 22.40
C LEU A 284 11.33 -10.43 21.37
N LEU A 285 11.41 -11.75 21.34
CA LEU A 285 12.12 -12.51 20.31
C LEU A 285 11.10 -13.04 19.32
N VAL A 286 11.40 -12.89 18.02
CA VAL A 286 10.55 -13.40 16.94
C VAL A 286 11.29 -14.51 16.20
N PHE A 287 10.55 -15.55 15.86
CA PHE A 287 11.02 -16.72 15.10
C PHE A 287 10.09 -17.00 13.94
N VAL A 288 10.61 -17.58 12.86
CA VAL A 288 9.83 -18.01 11.70
C VAL A 288 9.70 -19.53 11.69
N ASN A 289 8.58 -20.08 11.22
CA ASN A 289 8.43 -21.52 10.95
C ASN A 289 8.90 -22.49 12.07
N VAL A 290 8.66 -22.12 13.33
CA VAL A 290 8.89 -23.02 14.48
C VAL A 290 7.60 -23.79 14.77
N ASP A 291 7.67 -25.11 14.69
CA ASP A 291 6.54 -25.99 14.97
C ASP A 291 6.46 -26.37 16.46
N GLN A 292 7.49 -27.02 17.00
CA GLN A 292 7.59 -27.41 18.42
C GLN A 292 9.06 -27.59 18.86
N GLU A 293 9.72 -26.53 19.31
CA GLU A 293 11.01 -26.62 20.02
C GLU A 293 10.92 -25.94 21.38
N GLN A 294 11.55 -26.50 22.42
CA GLN A 294 11.43 -25.99 23.80
C GLN A 294 12.37 -24.81 24.08
N ASN A 295 13.54 -24.74 23.42
CA ASN A 295 14.53 -23.68 23.67
C ASN A 295 14.60 -22.69 22.52
N LEU A 296 13.90 -21.57 22.69
CA LEU A 296 13.97 -20.42 21.79
C LEU A 296 14.95 -19.37 22.34
N ASP A 297 16.05 -19.18 21.63
CA ASP A 297 17.07 -18.17 21.89
C ASP A 297 17.64 -17.59 20.59
N GLU A 298 18.57 -16.64 20.70
CA GLU A 298 19.14 -15.91 19.55
C GLU A 298 19.99 -16.78 18.60
N ASN A 299 20.38 -18.00 19.02
CA ASN A 299 21.18 -18.93 18.21
C ASN A 299 20.33 -19.90 17.40
N HIS A 300 19.02 -19.94 17.63
CA HIS A 300 18.12 -20.84 16.92
C HIS A 300 18.11 -20.52 15.40
N PRO A 301 18.16 -21.53 14.51
CA PRO A 301 18.30 -21.32 13.06
C PRO A 301 17.19 -20.46 12.44
N ASN A 302 15.98 -20.54 12.99
CA ASN A 302 14.84 -19.74 12.55
C ASN A 302 14.64 -18.42 13.32
N TYR A 303 15.65 -17.94 14.05
CA TYR A 303 15.60 -16.66 14.73
C TYR A 303 15.48 -15.51 13.73
N VAL A 304 14.50 -14.62 13.95
CA VAL A 304 14.24 -13.44 13.11
C VAL A 304 14.92 -12.21 13.70
N GLY A 305 14.74 -11.99 15.00
CA GLY A 305 15.32 -10.84 15.69
C GLY A 305 14.76 -10.62 17.08
N LYS A 306 15.43 -9.71 17.80
CA LYS A 306 15.03 -9.20 19.11
C LYS A 306 14.50 -7.78 18.96
N TYR A 307 13.37 -7.52 19.59
CA TYR A 307 12.66 -6.26 19.48
C TYR A 307 12.31 -5.76 20.87
N LYS A 308 12.74 -4.54 21.17
CA LYS A 308 12.35 -3.83 22.39
C LYS A 308 11.03 -3.10 22.13
N LYS A 309 10.01 -3.37 22.95
CA LYS A 309 8.70 -2.71 22.88
C LYS A 309 8.37 -2.08 24.21
N TYR A 310 7.94 -0.82 24.19
CA TYR A 310 7.65 -0.04 25.38
C TYR A 310 6.20 -0.24 25.84
N ASN A 311 5.93 0.06 27.10
CA ASN A 311 4.57 0.08 27.63
C ASN A 311 3.68 1.01 26.81
N MET A 312 2.46 0.56 26.55
CA MET A 312 1.47 1.30 25.78
C MET A 312 0.32 1.74 26.68
N ASP A 313 -0.09 3.01 26.62
CA ASP A 313 -1.25 3.48 27.39
C ASP A 313 -2.59 2.97 26.83
N LYS A 314 -2.60 2.63 25.53
CA LYS A 314 -3.78 2.15 24.81
C LYS A 314 -3.40 1.11 23.76
N SER A 315 -4.32 0.19 23.48
CA SER A 315 -4.13 -0.79 22.41
C SER A 315 -4.00 -0.10 21.06
N GLY A 316 -3.08 -0.56 20.22
CA GLY A 316 -2.78 0.05 18.93
C GLY A 316 -2.15 -0.93 17.95
N LEU A 317 -1.06 -0.52 17.31
CA LEU A 317 -0.33 -1.36 16.36
C LEU A 317 1.05 -1.70 16.92
N VAL A 318 1.37 -2.98 17.04
CA VAL A 318 2.74 -3.44 17.34
C VAL A 318 3.33 -4.04 16.06
N VAL A 319 4.50 -3.53 15.65
CA VAL A 319 5.13 -3.92 14.38
C VAL A 319 6.51 -4.54 14.59
N PHE A 320 6.79 -5.64 13.90
CA PHE A 320 8.12 -6.24 13.81
C PHE A 320 8.58 -6.17 12.35
N ASP A 321 9.74 -5.56 12.13
CA ASP A 321 10.38 -5.61 10.82
C ASP A 321 11.04 -6.98 10.63
N VAL A 322 10.45 -7.78 9.75
CA VAL A 322 10.88 -9.15 9.44
C VAL A 322 11.45 -9.24 8.02
N THR A 323 11.82 -8.10 7.43
CA THR A 323 12.22 -7.96 6.02
C THR A 323 13.36 -8.92 5.65
N LYS A 324 14.43 -8.95 6.44
CA LYS A 324 15.61 -9.77 6.15
C LYS A 324 15.24 -11.25 6.08
N THR A 325 14.45 -11.75 7.02
CA THR A 325 14.07 -13.17 7.08
C THR A 325 13.08 -13.51 5.98
N VAL A 326 12.08 -12.68 5.73
CA VAL A 326 11.09 -12.92 4.66
C VAL A 326 11.78 -12.92 3.30
N LYS A 327 12.73 -12.01 3.02
CA LYS A 327 13.53 -12.04 1.79
C LYS A 327 14.31 -13.35 1.59
N ALA A 328 14.84 -13.91 2.67
CA ALA A 328 15.66 -15.12 2.62
C ALA A 328 14.84 -16.42 2.54
N THR A 329 13.60 -16.43 3.04
CA THR A 329 12.86 -17.68 3.29
C THR A 329 11.50 -17.76 2.61
N ALA A 330 10.91 -16.62 2.22
CA ALA A 330 9.55 -16.59 1.69
C ALA A 330 9.56 -16.53 0.16
N SER A 331 8.65 -17.31 -0.43
CA SER A 331 8.30 -17.25 -1.85
C SER A 331 6.78 -17.31 -2.01
N PRO A 332 6.24 -16.84 -3.15
CA PRO A 332 4.84 -17.07 -3.52
C PRO A 332 4.43 -18.55 -3.35
N GLY A 333 3.32 -18.80 -2.65
CA GLY A 333 2.84 -20.15 -2.38
C GLY A 333 3.51 -20.86 -1.19
N ALA A 334 4.61 -20.33 -0.65
CA ALA A 334 5.20 -20.86 0.57
C ALA A 334 4.28 -20.64 1.77
N ARG A 335 4.34 -21.57 2.72
CA ARG A 335 3.65 -21.45 4.01
C ARG A 335 4.59 -20.81 5.03
N ILE A 336 4.12 -19.77 5.72
CA ILE A 336 4.90 -19.06 6.75
C ILE A 336 4.11 -18.97 8.06
N SER A 337 4.77 -19.23 9.18
CA SER A 337 4.27 -18.99 10.55
C SER A 337 5.30 -18.17 11.33
N PHE A 338 4.86 -17.53 12.41
CA PHE A 338 5.75 -16.83 13.33
C PHE A 338 5.50 -17.26 14.75
N THR A 339 6.55 -17.29 15.57
CA THR A 339 6.46 -17.50 17.01
C THR A 339 7.06 -16.30 17.70
N ILE A 340 6.32 -15.70 18.63
CA ILE A 340 6.77 -14.58 19.45
C ILE A 340 6.96 -15.11 20.87
N THR A 341 8.09 -14.81 21.48
CA THR A 341 8.40 -15.17 22.87
C THR A 341 8.95 -13.96 23.62
N THR A 342 8.77 -13.96 24.93
CA THR A 342 9.42 -13.01 25.82
C THR A 342 9.96 -13.74 27.04
N LYS A 343 11.12 -13.29 27.51
CA LYS A 343 11.74 -13.68 28.79
C LYS A 343 11.75 -12.52 29.78
N THR A 344 11.06 -11.42 29.44
CA THR A 344 10.96 -10.28 30.35
C THR A 344 9.95 -10.64 31.42
N ALA A 345 10.40 -10.79 32.66
CA ALA A 345 9.51 -11.04 33.79
C ALA A 345 8.44 -9.96 33.89
N ASP A 346 7.23 -10.37 34.25
CA ASP A 346 6.01 -9.57 34.34
C ASP A 346 5.65 -8.78 33.06
N ALA A 347 6.05 -9.29 31.89
CA ALA A 347 5.68 -8.72 30.60
C ALA A 347 4.50 -9.44 29.97
N SER A 348 3.64 -8.68 29.29
CA SER A 348 2.54 -9.17 28.49
C SER A 348 2.55 -8.55 27.10
N LEU A 349 2.11 -9.35 26.13
CA LEU A 349 1.84 -8.92 24.77
C LEU A 349 0.54 -9.57 24.32
N SER A 350 -0.40 -8.76 23.85
CA SER A 350 -1.63 -9.25 23.24
C SER A 350 -1.86 -8.60 21.88
N ALA A 351 -2.71 -9.22 21.09
CA ALA A 351 -3.21 -8.64 19.84
C ALA A 351 -4.59 -9.20 19.51
N ARG A 352 -5.42 -8.37 18.86
CA ARG A 352 -6.73 -8.79 18.34
C ARG A 352 -6.62 -9.53 17.02
N ARG A 353 -5.65 -9.14 16.19
CA ARG A 353 -5.43 -9.68 14.85
C ARG A 353 -3.96 -9.57 14.47
N SER A 354 -3.44 -10.55 13.73
CA SER A 354 -2.05 -10.61 13.33
C SER A 354 -1.94 -10.83 11.83
N GLU A 355 -1.12 -10.04 11.15
CA GLU A 355 -0.94 -10.09 9.70
C GLU A 355 0.51 -9.89 9.29
N LEU A 356 0.92 -10.56 8.22
CA LEU A 356 2.18 -10.28 7.54
C LEU A 356 1.89 -9.40 6.33
N THR A 357 2.53 -8.24 6.27
CA THR A 357 2.46 -7.32 5.13
C THR A 357 3.79 -7.30 4.39
N ILE A 358 3.80 -7.65 3.11
CA ILE A 358 4.96 -7.60 2.22
C ILE A 358 4.77 -6.45 1.25
N LEU A 359 5.66 -5.47 1.31
CA LEU A 359 5.75 -4.34 0.39
C LEU A 359 6.76 -4.67 -0.69
N VAL A 360 6.35 -4.60 -1.95
CA VAL A 360 7.12 -5.05 -3.11
C VAL A 360 7.27 -3.88 -4.07
N ARG A 361 8.50 -3.58 -4.48
CA ARG A 361 8.73 -2.56 -5.51
C ARG A 361 8.21 -3.09 -6.83
N GLU A 362 7.41 -2.26 -7.49
CA GLU A 362 7.04 -2.49 -8.87
C GLU A 362 8.27 -2.28 -9.73
N THR A 363 8.89 -3.38 -10.15
CA THR A 363 9.95 -3.34 -11.14
C THR A 363 9.32 -3.10 -12.50
N SER A 364 9.75 -2.04 -13.17
CA SER A 364 9.82 -2.07 -14.63
C SER A 364 10.95 -3.05 -14.96
N SER A 365 10.63 -4.09 -15.73
CA SER A 365 11.42 -5.30 -15.89
C SER A 365 12.92 -5.02 -16.07
N SER A 366 13.76 -5.48 -15.14
CA SER A 366 15.14 -5.86 -15.47
C SER A 366 15.06 -7.15 -16.28
N GLY A 367 15.61 -7.11 -17.49
CA GLY A 367 15.40 -8.09 -18.56
C GLY A 367 15.61 -9.57 -18.20
N GLY A 368 14.86 -10.39 -18.92
CA GLY A 368 15.20 -11.78 -19.24
C GLY A 368 15.31 -11.91 -20.75
#